data_AF-A0A2M7WGZ1-F1
#
_entry.id   AF-A0A2M7WGZ1-F1
#
_cell.length_a   1.000
_cell.length_b   1.000
_cell.length_c   1.000
_cell.angle_alpha   90.00
_cell.angle_beta   90.00
_cell.angle_gamma   90.00
#
_symmetry.space_group_name_H-M   'P 1'
#
loop_
_entity.id
_entity.type
_entity.pdbx_description
1 polymer ?
#
loop_
_entity_poly.entity_id
_entity_poly.type
_entity_poly.pdbx_seq_one_letter_code
_entity_poly.pdbx_strand_id
1 'polypeptide(L)'
;MIKVTRINGGSFVINSDLIEFIEEKPETLICLTTGKKIMVRETINEVVERIADFRGITNGKGLAFQKKGMEKSTRADISPGNDDQMYD
;
A
#
# COMPACT_ATOMS: atom_id res chain seq x y z
N MET A 1 9.75 -4.12 -15.59
CA MET A 1 10.00 -2.72 -15.20
C MET A 1 8.92 -2.29 -14.23
N ILE A 2 9.27 -2.00 -12.97
CA ILE A 2 8.33 -1.58 -11.93
C ILE A 2 8.67 -0.18 -11.42
N LYS A 3 7.64 0.63 -11.11
CA LYS A 3 7.80 1.95 -10.50
C LYS A 3 7.90 1.79 -8.99
N VAL A 4 8.89 2.43 -8.38
CA VAL A 4 9.14 2.45 -6.93
C VAL A 4 9.51 3.86 -6.48
N THR A 5 9.43 4.12 -5.18
CA THR A 5 9.65 5.44 -4.61
C THR A 5 10.82 5.36 -3.64
N ARG A 6 11.83 6.19 -3.84
CA ARG A 6 12.93 6.25 -2.86
C ARG A 6 12.43 6.77 -1.53
N ILE A 7 13.12 6.38 -0.46
CA ILE A 7 12.77 6.86 0.87
C ILE A 7 12.87 8.38 1.04
N ASN A 8 13.82 9.01 0.34
CA ASN A 8 14.01 10.46 0.30
C ASN A 8 13.07 11.18 -0.68
N GLY A 9 12.07 10.48 -1.22
CA GLY A 9 11.16 11.00 -2.23
C GLY A 9 11.69 10.83 -3.66
N GLY A 10 10.81 11.13 -4.62
CA GLY A 10 11.09 10.90 -6.04
C GLY A 10 10.81 9.45 -6.45
N SER A 11 10.04 9.30 -7.52
CA SER A 11 9.74 8.00 -8.11
C SER A 11 10.73 7.67 -9.23
N PHE A 12 11.08 6.39 -9.35
CA PHE A 12 11.92 5.88 -10.43
C PHE A 12 11.47 4.48 -10.83
N VAL A 13 11.97 4.00 -11.97
CA VAL A 13 11.61 2.69 -12.51
C VAL A 13 12.84 1.78 -12.47
N ILE A 14 12.66 0.55 -12.01
CA ILE A 14 13.71 -0.48 -11.98
C ILE A 14 13.30 -1.70 -12.79
N ASN A 15 14.30 -2.42 -13.30
CA ASN A 15 14.07 -3.74 -13.87
C ASN A 15 13.83 -4.75 -12.76
N SER A 16 12.63 -5.33 -12.73
CA SER A 16 12.21 -6.36 -11.79
C SER A 16 13.02 -7.65 -11.93
N ASP A 17 13.48 -7.96 -13.14
CA ASP A 17 14.20 -9.20 -13.43
C ASP A 17 15.64 -9.17 -12.91
N LEU A 18 16.14 -7.99 -12.54
CA LEU A 18 17.45 -7.80 -11.93
C LEU A 18 17.40 -7.75 -10.41
N ILE A 19 16.22 -7.89 -9.81
CA ILE A 19 16.09 -7.95 -8.35
C ILE A 19 16.59 -9.33 -7.89
N GLU A 20 17.59 -9.32 -7.01
CA GLU A 20 18.16 -10.52 -6.41
C GLU A 20 17.39 -10.93 -5.16
N PHE A 21 17.18 -9.97 -4.24
CA PHE A 21 16.36 -10.17 -3.05
C PHE A 21 15.79 -8.84 -2.55
N ILE A 22 14.76 -8.94 -1.70
CA ILE A 22 14.12 -7.82 -1.01
C ILE A 22 14.12 -8.16 0.49
N GLU A 23 14.55 -7.21 1.32
CA GLU A 23 14.59 -7.34 2.79
C GLU A 23 13.93 -6.12 3.43
N GLU A 24 13.34 -6.26 4.63
CA GLU A 24 12.71 -5.17 5.37
C GLU A 24 13.44 -4.92 6.71
N LYS A 25 14.18 -3.81 6.82
CA LYS A 25 14.86 -3.35 8.05
C LYS A 25 15.22 -1.84 8.03
N PRO A 26 14.71 -1.01 8.95
CA PRO A 26 13.27 -0.87 9.27
C PRO A 26 12.43 -0.51 8.04
N GLU A 27 13.10 -0.18 6.93
CA GLU A 27 12.55 0.18 5.64
C GLU A 27 12.84 -0.94 4.64
N THR A 28 12.14 -0.95 3.51
CA THR A 28 12.35 -1.97 2.48
C THR A 28 13.58 -1.68 1.64
N LEU A 29 14.45 -2.68 1.51
CA LEU A 29 15.67 -2.65 0.72
C LEU A 29 15.54 -3.61 -0.47
N ILE A 30 15.70 -3.07 -1.67
CA ILE A 30 15.80 -3.84 -2.91
C ILE A 30 17.28 -4.00 -3.27
N CYS A 31 17.76 -5.24 -3.33
CA CYS A 31 19.09 -5.58 -3.80
C CYS A 31 19.03 -6.10 -5.22
N LEU A 32 19.81 -5.50 -6.12
CA LEU A 32 19.94 -5.95 -7.50
C LEU A 32 21.12 -6.92 -7.64
N THR A 33 21.07 -7.78 -8.66
CA THR A 33 22.15 -8.72 -9.03
C THR A 33 23.48 -8.04 -9.35
N THR A 34 23.46 -6.72 -9.56
CA THR A 34 24.64 -5.87 -9.75
C THR A 34 25.33 -5.47 -8.45
N GLY A 35 24.79 -5.86 -7.29
CA GLY A 35 25.22 -5.41 -5.95
C GLY A 35 24.66 -4.05 -5.55
N LYS A 36 23.93 -3.35 -6.44
CA LYS A 36 23.28 -2.07 -6.11
C LYS A 36 22.12 -2.29 -5.14
N LYS A 37 22.11 -1.52 -4.06
CA LYS A 37 21.07 -1.56 -3.01
C LYS A 37 20.26 -0.28 -3.00
N ILE A 38 18.94 -0.39 -2.91
CA ILE A 38 18.05 0.76 -3.01
C ILE A 38 16.96 0.67 -1.94
N MET A 39 16.89 1.68 -1.08
CA MET A 39 15.82 1.81 -0.09
C MET A 39 14.59 2.45 -0.71
N VAL A 40 13.45 1.82 -0.49
CA VAL A 40 12.16 2.23 -1.05
C VAL A 40 11.10 2.35 0.04
N ARG A 41 10.04 3.12 -0.24
CA ARG A 41 8.92 3.32 0.71
C ARG A 41 7.91 2.18 0.65
N GLU A 42 7.91 1.44 -0.44
CA GLU A 42 7.05 0.29 -0.63
C GLU A 42 7.43 -0.86 0.29
N THR A 43 6.42 -1.56 0.82
CA THR A 43 6.61 -2.84 1.53
C THR A 43 7.02 -3.95 0.56
N ILE A 44 7.56 -5.06 1.08
CA ILE A 44 7.88 -6.25 0.29
C ILE A 44 6.66 -6.69 -0.56
N ASN A 45 5.47 -6.71 0.05
CA ASN A 45 4.24 -7.14 -0.62
C ASN A 45 3.86 -6.23 -1.80
N GLU A 46 3.96 -4.91 -1.63
CA GLU A 46 3.68 -3.96 -2.72
C GLU A 46 4.67 -4.10 -3.87
N VAL A 47 5.96 -4.34 -3.57
CA VAL A 47 6.96 -4.58 -4.61
C VAL A 47 6.65 -5.88 -5.36
N VAL A 48 6.30 -6.95 -4.66
CA VAL A 48 5.92 -8.24 -5.27
C VAL A 48 4.66 -8.12 -6.13
N GLU A 49 3.64 -7.41 -5.64
CA GLU A 49 2.40 -7.15 -6.40
C GLU A 49 2.71 -6.40 -7.70
N ARG A 50 3.51 -5.34 -7.64
CA ARG A 50 3.92 -4.59 -8.84
C ARG A 50 4.71 -5.43 -9.83
N ILE A 51 5.53 -6.37 -9.35
CA ILE A 51 6.24 -7.33 -10.20
C ILE A 51 5.25 -8.28 -10.87
N ALA A 52 4.29 -8.81 -10.12
CA ALA A 52 3.27 -9.71 -10.64
C ALA A 52 2.38 -9.03 -11.69
N ASP A 53 1.95 -7.80 -11.41
CA ASP A 53 1.19 -6.95 -12.33
C ASP A 53 1.97 -6.68 -13.61
N PHE A 54 3.25 -6.31 -13.49
CA PHE A 54 4.10 -6.07 -14.65
C PHE A 54 4.30 -7.33 -15.50
N ARG A 55 4.40 -8.50 -14.85
CA ARG A 55 4.62 -9.79 -15.54
C ARG A 55 3.33 -10.39 -16.09
N GLY A 56 2.16 -9.81 -15.82
CA GLY A 56 0.88 -10.33 -16.29
C GLY A 56 0.61 -11.74 -15.78
N ILE A 57 1.03 -12.07 -14.55
CA ILE A 57 0.62 -13.33 -13.92
C ILE A 57 -0.87 -13.20 -13.61
N THR A 58 -1.62 -13.62 -14.61
CA THR A 58 -3.06 -13.63 -14.74
C THR A 58 -3.59 -14.73 -13.83
N ASN A 59 -3.55 -14.51 -12.52
CA ASN A 59 -4.17 -15.37 -11.51
C ASN A 59 -5.16 -14.53 -10.69
N GLY A 60 -6.28 -14.18 -11.32
CA GLY A 60 -7.59 -14.27 -10.67
C GLY A 60 -8.05 -13.17 -9.71
N LYS A 61 -7.38 -12.02 -9.54
CA LYS A 61 -7.98 -10.82 -8.91
C LYS A 61 -7.44 -9.54 -9.52
N GLY A 62 -8.07 -9.09 -10.61
CA GLY A 62 -7.94 -7.71 -11.04
C GLY A 62 -8.48 -6.77 -9.95
N LEU A 63 -7.71 -5.71 -9.67
CA LEU A 63 -8.21 -4.39 -9.27
C LEU A 63 -9.29 -4.40 -8.16
N ALA A 64 -8.88 -4.68 -6.93
CA ALA A 64 -9.66 -4.31 -5.75
C ALA A 64 -8.94 -3.26 -4.89
N PHE A 65 -8.40 -2.21 -5.52
CA PHE A 65 -8.07 -0.98 -4.80
C PHE A 65 -9.26 0.00 -4.88
N GLN A 66 -10.29 -0.30 -4.08
CA GLN A 66 -11.23 0.70 -3.61
C GLN A 66 -11.28 0.66 -2.07
N LYS A 67 -11.23 1.88 -1.51
CA LYS A 67 -11.42 2.31 -0.11
C LYS A 67 -10.15 2.26 0.74
N LYS A 68 -9.83 3.29 1.53
CA LYS A 68 -10.51 4.54 1.91
C LYS A 68 -9.42 5.40 2.57
N GLY A 69 -9.32 6.69 2.30
CA GLY A 69 -10.26 7.63 2.88
C GLY A 69 -10.00 7.72 4.38
N MET A 70 -9.14 8.66 4.75
CA MET A 70 -8.96 9.13 6.12
C MET A 70 -10.33 9.51 6.73
N GLU A 71 -10.38 9.43 8.06
CA GLU A 71 -11.41 9.94 8.97
C GLU A 71 -12.67 9.07 9.20
N LYS A 72 -12.69 8.42 10.37
CA LYS A 72 -13.84 8.49 11.27
C LYS A 72 -13.37 8.87 12.68
N SER A 73 -13.14 10.17 12.86
CA SER A 73 -13.24 10.82 14.16
C SER A 73 -14.71 11.22 14.36
N THR A 74 -15.49 10.41 15.07
CA THR A 74 -16.48 10.93 16.02
C THR A 74 -16.87 9.82 17.00
N ARG A 75 -16.29 9.93 18.20
CA ARG A 75 -16.85 9.43 19.45
C ARG A 75 -17.77 10.53 19.99
N ALA A 76 -18.75 10.17 20.82
CA ALA A 76 -19.73 10.99 21.56
C ALA A 76 -21.13 10.99 20.94
N ASP A 77 -22.08 10.26 21.52
CA ASP A 77 -23.07 10.72 22.53
C ASP A 77 -24.31 11.24 21.77
N ILE A 78 -25.55 10.77 21.96
CA ILE A 78 -26.38 10.76 23.15
C ILE A 78 -27.56 9.77 22.90
N SER A 79 -27.90 8.97 23.92
CA SER A 79 -29.10 8.12 23.98
C SER A 79 -30.39 8.91 23.72
N PRO A 80 -31.39 8.40 22.99
CA PRO A 80 -32.73 9.00 23.05
C PRO A 80 -33.34 8.63 24.41
N GLY A 81 -33.17 9.54 25.37
CA GLY A 81 -34.02 9.63 26.55
C GLY A 81 -35.40 10.14 26.14
N ASN A 82 -36.40 9.59 26.82
CA ASN A 82 -37.83 9.83 26.75
C ASN A 82 -38.24 11.29 26.47
N ASP A 83 -39.13 11.47 25.50
CA ASP A 83 -40.09 12.59 25.47
C ASP A 83 -41.51 12.01 25.36
N ASP A 84 -42.14 11.82 26.52
CA ASP A 84 -43.59 11.87 26.65
C ASP A 84 -44.05 13.31 26.37
N GLN A 85 -44.96 13.51 25.40
CA GLN A 85 -46.11 14.45 25.37
C GLN A 85 -46.54 14.70 23.90
N MET A 86 -47.70 14.22 23.44
CA MET A 86 -49.09 14.70 23.66
C MET A 86 -49.51 15.83 22.70
N TYR A 87 -50.16 15.45 21.60
CA TYR A 87 -51.24 16.14 20.85
C TYR A 87 -51.88 15.02 20.00
N ASP A 88 -53.12 14.57 20.26
CA ASP A 88 -54.40 15.27 20.03
C ASP A 88 -55.40 15.03 21.19
#